data_AF-A0A9D2L2E3-F1
#
_entry.id   AF-A0A9D2L2E3-F1
#
_cell.length_a   1.000
_cell.length_b   1.000
_cell.length_c   1.000
_cell.angle_alpha   90.00
_cell.angle_beta   90.00
_cell.angle_gamma   90.00
#
_symmetry.space_group_name_H-M   'P 1'
#
loop_
_entity.id
_entity.type
_entity.pdbx_description
1 polymer ?
#
loop_
_entity_poly.entity_id
_entity_poly.type
_entity_poly.pdbx_seq_one_letter_code
_entity_poly.pdbx_strand_id
1 'polypeptide(L)'
;MNSTGSSLTLLYGFYTAGALLLLINLLHQIWGIIRLRRSSGIEQIGDIKLIRHSKPLPPFSFLHTIYINRDTPSELLPAILMHEESHIRHHHSYERILIEGLKIFYWWNPFLWIAARDVEAVQEFEADHDVIVQGYRPAAYMEILFKQLFGYSPDIANGLRNSLIKKRLKMMTTERKSRYALLRLAATVPVTLTLLVAFGFTAKAAEEAPQQKEKSDMIFSQVDNTPQIEAPTPDEAPFKGNEVDVMPKFGNGGLDVFTNWVGSRLKYPDINVEGMVLAQFVIRSDGTLTDIEILRSPDQAFSQEVTRILSTSPRWTPGIKEGENVSVTFMLPIEFKSTEKRAK
;
A
#
# COMPACT_ATOMS: atom_id res chain seq x y z
N MET A 1 62.68 13.33 -15.84
CA MET A 1 61.49 12.54 -15.46
C MET A 1 60.43 13.43 -14.80
N ASN A 2 60.01 14.53 -15.45
CA ASN A 2 59.29 15.61 -14.73
C ASN A 2 57.79 15.69 -15.07
N SER A 3 57.32 14.99 -16.10
CA SER A 3 55.92 15.04 -16.60
C SER A 3 54.91 14.30 -15.72
N THR A 4 55.36 13.32 -14.94
CA THR A 4 54.51 12.55 -14.01
C THR A 4 54.17 13.34 -12.74
N GLY A 5 55.07 14.23 -12.29
CA GLY A 5 54.81 15.11 -11.16
C GLY A 5 53.78 16.20 -11.47
N SER A 6 53.87 16.82 -12.65
CA SER A 6 52.96 17.90 -13.06
C SER A 6 51.54 17.44 -13.37
N SER A 7 51.36 16.23 -13.91
CA SER A 7 50.03 15.65 -14.13
C SER A 7 49.33 15.30 -12.81
N LEU A 8 50.07 14.80 -11.82
CA LEU A 8 49.54 14.49 -10.49
C LEU A 8 49.11 15.77 -9.73
N THR A 9 49.88 16.85 -9.79
CA THR A 9 49.50 18.12 -9.13
C THR A 9 48.28 18.77 -9.78
N LEU A 10 48.13 18.68 -11.11
CA LEU A 10 46.92 19.14 -11.80
C LEU A 10 45.69 18.33 -11.39
N LEU A 11 45.80 17.01 -11.24
CA LEU A 11 44.72 16.14 -10.76
C LEU A 11 44.26 16.53 -9.34
N TYR A 12 45.19 16.70 -8.41
CA TYR A 12 44.88 17.13 -7.05
C TYR A 12 44.30 18.56 -7.00
N GLY A 13 44.80 19.47 -7.84
CA GLY A 13 44.24 20.83 -7.98
C GLY A 13 42.78 20.80 -8.44
N PHE A 14 42.45 19.99 -9.45
CA PHE A 14 41.08 19.83 -9.93
C PHE A 14 40.16 19.19 -8.88
N TYR A 15 40.62 18.12 -8.21
CA TYR A 15 39.85 17.45 -7.15
C TYR A 15 39.53 18.40 -5.98
N THR A 16 40.53 19.12 -5.49
CA THR A 16 40.38 20.07 -4.37
C THR A 16 39.53 21.28 -4.75
N ALA A 17 39.61 21.79 -5.98
CA ALA A 17 38.73 22.84 -6.47
C ALA A 17 37.25 22.42 -6.48
N GLY A 18 36.95 21.20 -6.95
CA GLY A 18 35.58 20.65 -6.93
C GLY A 18 35.02 20.48 -5.52
N ALA A 19 35.83 19.94 -4.60
CA ALA A 19 35.46 19.81 -3.19
C ALA A 19 35.25 21.17 -2.51
N LEU A 20 36.12 22.16 -2.77
CA LEU A 20 36.02 23.51 -2.22
C LEU A 20 34.74 24.22 -2.69
N LEU A 21 34.36 24.08 -3.96
CA LEU A 21 33.13 24.66 -4.51
C LEU A 21 31.89 24.11 -3.77
N LEU A 22 31.81 22.79 -3.59
CA LEU A 22 30.71 22.15 -2.88
C LEU A 22 30.69 22.52 -1.38
N LEU A 23 31.86 22.63 -0.75
CA LEU A 23 31.98 23.09 0.64
C LEU A 23 31.48 24.54 0.81
N ILE A 24 31.85 25.45 -0.10
CA ILE A 24 31.37 26.84 -0.10
C ILE A 24 29.84 26.89 -0.26
N ASN A 25 29.27 26.07 -1.16
CA ASN A 25 27.83 25.96 -1.34
C ASN A 25 27.11 25.49 -0.05
N LEU A 26 27.63 24.44 0.60
CA LEU A 26 27.09 23.94 1.88
C LEU A 26 27.15 25.00 2.98
N LEU A 27 28.29 25.68 3.14
CA LEU A 27 28.46 26.76 4.12
C LEU A 27 27.50 27.94 3.85
N HIS A 28 27.28 28.29 2.57
CA HIS A 28 26.34 29.34 2.21
C HIS A 28 24.88 28.99 2.55
N GLN A 29 24.47 27.73 2.34
CA GLN A 29 23.14 27.24 2.73
C GLN A 29 22.94 27.28 4.25
N ILE A 30 23.90 26.74 5.02
CA ILE A 30 23.89 26.77 6.49
C ILE A 30 23.84 28.21 7.01
N TRP A 31 24.64 29.12 6.44
CA TRP A 31 24.61 30.54 6.80
C TRP A 31 23.26 31.20 6.49
N GLY A 32 22.60 30.82 5.39
CA GLY A 32 21.24 31.24 5.05
C GLY A 32 20.23 30.87 6.13
N ILE A 33 20.27 29.64 6.64
CA ILE A 33 19.39 29.15 7.72
C ILE A 33 19.68 29.86 9.05
N ILE A 34 20.96 30.04 9.39
CA ILE A 34 21.38 30.80 10.60
C ILE A 34 20.94 32.27 10.51
N ARG A 35 21.08 32.90 9.35
CA ARG A 35 20.64 34.27 9.10
C ARG A 35 19.11 34.40 9.23
N LEU A 36 18.35 33.44 8.67
CA LEU A 36 16.90 33.40 8.82
C LEU A 36 16.50 33.31 10.30
N ARG A 37 17.11 32.38 11.04
CA ARG A 37 16.90 32.20 12.50
C ARG A 37 17.17 33.46 13.32
N ARG A 38 18.23 34.22 12.98
CA ARG A 38 18.57 35.49 13.68
C ARG A 38 17.62 36.65 13.32
N SER A 39 16.86 36.54 12.23
CA SER A 39 16.05 37.63 11.68
C SER A 39 14.54 37.52 11.98
N SER A 40 14.12 36.58 12.81
CA SER A 40 12.71 36.26 13.03
C SER A 40 12.41 36.03 14.52
N GLY A 41 11.19 36.38 14.93
CA GLY A 41 10.69 36.07 16.27
C GLY A 41 10.66 34.55 16.50
N ILE A 42 11.09 34.13 17.68
CA ILE A 42 11.12 32.72 18.10
C ILE A 42 9.89 32.48 18.97
N GLU A 43 8.95 31.68 18.48
CA GLU A 43 7.88 31.10 19.28
C GLU A 43 8.40 29.74 19.79
N GLN A 44 8.22 29.43 21.08
CA GLN A 44 8.61 28.13 21.64
C GLN A 44 7.37 27.31 21.96
N ILE A 45 7.33 26.07 21.45
CA ILE A 45 6.24 25.11 21.64
C ILE A 45 6.88 23.85 22.21
N GLY A 46 6.83 23.70 23.53
CA GLY A 46 7.57 22.65 24.24
C GLY A 46 9.08 22.77 24.02
N ASP A 47 9.72 21.67 23.63
CA ASP A 47 11.16 21.62 23.32
C ASP A 47 11.51 22.11 21.90
N ILE A 48 10.49 22.33 21.05
CA ILE A 48 10.66 22.71 19.64
C ILE A 48 10.50 24.22 19.47
N LYS A 49 11.33 24.81 18.61
CA LYS A 49 11.28 26.25 18.28
C LYS A 49 10.57 26.46 16.95
N LEU A 50 9.48 27.20 16.95
CA LEU A 50 8.73 27.59 15.76
C LEU A 50 9.17 28.99 15.31
N ILE A 51 9.46 29.14 14.02
CA ILE A 51 9.85 30.40 13.41
C ILE A 51 8.92 30.71 12.24
N ARG A 52 8.16 31.80 12.35
CA ARG A 52 7.20 32.26 11.33
C ARG A 52 7.78 33.38 10.48
N HIS A 53 8.05 33.11 9.20
CA HIS A 53 8.63 34.06 8.24
C HIS A 53 7.65 34.47 7.13
N SER A 54 7.86 35.61 6.48
CA SER A 54 7.09 36.06 5.29
C SER A 54 7.77 35.75 3.95
N LYS A 55 8.77 34.86 3.93
CA LYS A 55 9.41 34.43 2.68
C LYS A 55 8.57 33.34 2.00
N PRO A 56 8.46 33.33 0.66
CA PRO A 56 7.80 32.27 -0.10
C PRO A 56 8.68 31.02 -0.18
N LEU A 57 8.99 30.44 0.97
CA LEU A 57 9.66 29.16 1.11
C LEU A 57 8.63 28.13 1.60
N PRO A 58 8.70 26.86 1.16
CA PRO A 58 7.91 25.81 1.77
C PRO A 58 8.28 25.69 3.26
N PRO A 59 7.37 25.18 4.11
CA PRO A 59 7.72 24.66 5.42
C PRO A 59 8.94 23.75 5.36
N PHE A 60 9.81 23.87 6.36
CA PHE A 60 10.95 22.97 6.55
C PHE A 60 11.41 22.98 8.01
N SER A 61 12.14 21.94 8.39
CA SER A 61 12.70 21.76 9.72
C SER A 61 14.22 21.65 9.64
N PHE A 62 14.91 22.20 10.65
CA PHE A 62 16.36 22.10 10.77
C PHE A 62 16.78 21.97 12.23
N LEU A 63 17.45 20.87 12.55
CA LEU A 63 17.86 20.47 13.91
C LEU A 63 16.67 20.37 14.87
N HIS A 64 16.42 21.40 15.68
CA HIS A 64 15.31 21.46 16.66
C HIS A 64 14.46 22.72 16.43
N THR A 65 14.26 23.09 15.16
CA THR A 65 13.58 24.33 14.78
C THR A 65 12.77 24.11 13.50
N ILE A 66 11.49 24.46 13.55
CA ILE A 66 10.55 24.40 12.43
C ILE A 66 10.37 25.81 11.87
N TYR A 67 10.44 25.95 10.55
CA TYR A 67 10.30 27.19 9.81
C TYR A 67 9.03 27.09 8.96
N ILE A 68 8.08 28.01 9.15
CA ILE A 68 6.78 28.01 8.45
C ILE A 68 6.49 29.41 7.89
N ASN A 69 5.85 29.47 6.72
CA ASN A 69 5.36 30.72 6.18
C ASN A 69 4.17 31.25 7.02
N ARG A 70 4.13 32.56 7.28
CA ARG A 70 3.00 33.24 7.94
C ARG A 70 1.70 33.10 7.16
N ASP A 71 1.77 32.93 5.84
CA ASP A 71 0.61 32.84 4.96
C ASP A 71 0.01 31.42 4.88
N THR A 72 0.57 30.43 5.59
CA THR A 72 0.05 29.06 5.61
C THR A 72 -1.31 29.00 6.34
N PRO A 73 -2.39 28.52 5.68
CA PRO A 73 -3.71 28.41 6.31
C PRO A 73 -3.70 27.56 7.58
N SER A 74 -4.45 28.00 8.59
CA SER A 74 -4.56 27.33 9.90
C SER A 74 -5.11 25.90 9.81
N GLU A 75 -5.92 25.59 8.79
CA GLU A 75 -6.45 24.24 8.53
C GLU A 75 -5.36 23.23 8.14
N LEU A 76 -4.34 23.68 7.39
CA LEU A 76 -3.25 22.84 6.90
C LEU A 76 -2.14 22.70 7.95
N LEU A 77 -2.01 23.71 8.81
CA LEU A 77 -0.90 23.88 9.76
C LEU A 77 -0.65 22.66 10.68
N PRO A 78 -1.66 21.95 11.23
CA PRO A 78 -1.41 20.81 12.12
C PRO A 78 -0.70 19.65 11.42
N ALA A 79 -1.13 19.25 10.21
CA ALA A 79 -0.50 18.16 9.47
C ALA A 79 0.93 18.51 9.00
N ILE A 80 1.14 19.79 8.66
CA ILE A 80 2.46 20.33 8.30
C ILE A 80 3.41 20.28 9.51
N LEU A 81 2.96 20.80 10.67
CA LEU A 81 3.76 20.74 11.90
C LEU A 81 4.13 19.29 12.27
N MET A 82 3.19 18.36 12.14
CA MET A 82 3.38 16.95 12.45
C MET A 82 4.43 16.28 11.52
N HIS A 83 4.46 16.68 10.24
CA HIS A 83 5.46 16.24 9.27
C HIS A 83 6.86 16.81 9.62
N GLU A 84 6.94 18.11 9.87
CA GLU A 84 8.19 18.78 10.23
C GLU A 84 8.76 18.32 11.58
N GLU A 85 7.90 17.99 12.54
CA GLU A 85 8.29 17.36 13.80
C GLU A 85 8.88 15.96 13.58
N SER A 86 8.37 15.20 12.60
CA SER A 86 8.92 13.88 12.27
C SER A 86 10.37 13.95 11.78
N HIS A 87 10.72 14.96 10.98
CA HIS A 87 12.10 15.19 10.52
C HIS A 87 13.05 15.55 11.67
N ILE A 88 12.55 16.23 12.71
CA ILE A 88 13.30 16.51 13.95
C ILE A 88 13.50 15.21 14.74
N ARG A 89 12.43 14.42 14.94
CA ARG A 89 12.40 13.15 15.68
C ARG A 89 13.35 12.10 15.09
N HIS A 90 13.35 11.94 13.76
CA HIS A 90 14.26 11.02 13.05
C HIS A 90 15.62 11.62 12.70
N HIS A 91 15.92 12.84 13.18
CA HIS A 91 17.23 13.48 13.02
C HIS A 91 17.69 13.69 11.56
N HIS A 92 16.77 13.75 10.59
CA HIS A 92 17.06 13.85 9.14
C HIS A 92 18.00 15.02 8.78
N SER A 93 17.99 16.11 9.56
CA SER A 93 18.93 17.24 9.40
C SER A 93 20.40 16.81 9.50
N TYR A 94 20.74 15.90 10.43
CA TYR A 94 22.11 15.43 10.61
C TYR A 94 22.54 14.50 9.48
N GLU A 95 21.65 13.61 9.06
CA GLU A 95 21.86 12.73 7.91
C GLU A 95 22.06 13.53 6.62
N ARG A 96 21.28 14.60 6.42
CA ARG A 96 21.45 15.49 5.27
C ARG A 96 22.82 16.15 5.27
N ILE A 97 23.27 16.69 6.40
CA ILE A 97 24.62 17.28 6.55
C ILE A 97 25.70 16.23 6.28
N LEU A 98 25.55 15.00 6.79
CA LEU A 98 26.47 13.90 6.55
C LEU A 98 26.58 13.55 5.06
N ILE A 99 25.45 13.48 4.35
CA ILE A 99 25.39 13.18 2.92
C ILE A 99 25.99 14.31 2.07
N GLU A 100 25.72 15.59 2.41
CA GLU A 100 26.41 16.72 1.77
C GLU A 100 27.93 16.66 2.02
N GLY A 101 28.35 16.31 3.23
CA GLY A 101 29.76 16.07 3.58
C GLY A 101 30.39 14.97 2.73
N LEU A 102 29.75 13.80 2.65
CA LEU A 102 30.21 12.70 1.79
C LEU A 102 30.27 13.12 0.31
N LYS A 103 29.31 13.91 -0.18
CA LYS A 103 29.34 14.43 -1.55
C LYS A 103 30.49 15.39 -1.80
N ILE A 104 30.98 16.13 -0.81
CA ILE A 104 32.20 16.95 -0.96
C ILE A 104 33.43 16.05 -1.19
N PHE A 105 33.56 14.95 -0.44
CA PHE A 105 34.70 14.01 -0.59
C PHE A 105 34.62 13.15 -1.86
N TYR A 106 33.43 12.69 -2.23
CA TYR A 106 33.19 11.77 -3.34
C TYR A 106 32.36 12.41 -4.46
N TRP A 107 32.59 13.70 -4.73
CA TRP A 107 31.80 14.48 -5.70
C TRP A 107 31.80 13.89 -7.11
N TRP A 108 32.88 13.20 -7.48
CA TRP A 108 33.07 12.51 -8.75
C TRP A 108 32.32 11.17 -8.85
N ASN A 109 31.81 10.62 -7.74
CA ASN A 109 31.18 9.29 -7.69
C ASN A 109 29.66 9.39 -7.92
N PRO A 110 29.13 9.02 -9.10
CA PRO A 110 27.71 9.14 -9.42
C PRO A 110 26.81 8.29 -8.53
N PHE A 111 27.30 7.16 -8.00
CA PHE A 111 26.51 6.28 -7.13
C PHE A 111 26.17 6.96 -5.80
N LEU A 112 27.04 7.82 -5.27
CA LEU A 112 26.73 8.60 -4.07
C LEU A 112 25.62 9.63 -4.33
N TRP A 113 25.58 10.24 -5.52
CA TRP A 113 24.50 11.17 -5.89
C TRP A 113 23.15 10.45 -6.04
N ILE A 114 23.15 9.20 -6.51
CA ILE A 114 21.94 8.36 -6.56
C ILE A 114 21.50 8.00 -5.14
N ALA A 115 22.41 7.45 -4.32
CA ALA A 115 22.13 7.09 -2.93
C ALA A 115 21.62 8.29 -2.11
N ALA A 116 22.21 9.48 -2.27
CA ALA A 116 21.77 10.71 -1.62
C ALA A 116 20.30 11.06 -1.95
N ARG A 117 19.87 10.84 -3.19
CA ARG A 117 18.48 11.07 -3.64
C ARG A 117 17.50 10.01 -3.16
N ASP A 118 17.98 8.79 -2.92
CA ASP A 118 17.15 7.72 -2.38
C ASP A 118 17.04 7.80 -0.85
N VAL A 119 18.06 8.28 -0.13
CA VAL A 119 17.91 8.64 1.30
C VAL A 119 16.92 9.79 1.47
N GLU A 120 17.04 10.86 0.66
CA GLU A 120 16.06 11.95 0.66
C GLU A 120 14.63 11.42 0.43
N ALA A 121 14.45 10.45 -0.47
CA ALA A 121 13.15 9.81 -0.66
C ALA A 121 12.68 9.02 0.57
N VAL A 122 13.56 8.29 1.25
CA VAL A 122 13.22 7.54 2.47
C VAL A 122 12.85 8.46 3.63
N GLN A 123 13.60 9.55 3.86
CA GLN A 123 13.31 10.54 4.90
C GLN A 123 11.91 11.15 4.73
N GLU A 124 11.56 11.51 3.49
CA GLU A 124 10.22 11.99 3.15
C GLU A 124 9.15 10.91 3.43
N PHE A 125 9.42 9.64 3.12
CA PHE A 125 8.48 8.55 3.36
C PHE A 125 8.27 8.23 4.85
N GLU A 126 9.31 8.35 5.66
CA GLU A 126 9.21 8.16 7.11
C GLU A 126 8.41 9.29 7.75
N ALA A 127 8.66 10.54 7.33
CA ALA A 127 7.86 11.68 7.76
C ALA A 127 6.40 11.61 7.26
N ASP A 128 6.15 11.15 6.04
CA ASP A 128 4.80 10.90 5.52
C ASP A 128 4.06 9.79 6.27
N HIS A 129 4.78 8.71 6.60
CA HIS A 129 4.24 7.55 7.32
C HIS A 129 3.84 7.91 8.74
N ASP A 130 4.67 8.67 9.46
CA ASP A 130 4.37 9.05 10.84
C ASP A 130 3.09 9.89 10.92
N VAL A 131 2.85 10.79 9.96
CA VAL A 131 1.60 11.57 9.86
C VAL A 131 0.38 10.66 9.70
N ILE A 132 0.47 9.64 8.84
CA ILE A 132 -0.60 8.67 8.63
C ILE A 132 -0.82 7.81 9.89
N VAL A 133 0.24 7.35 10.55
CA VAL A 133 0.16 6.52 11.77
C VAL A 133 -0.44 7.28 12.96
N GLN A 134 -0.19 8.58 13.07
CA GLN A 134 -0.82 9.42 14.11
C GLN A 134 -2.30 9.76 13.83
N GLY A 135 -2.88 9.27 12.72
CA GLY A 135 -4.33 9.27 12.49
C GLY A 135 -4.81 10.09 11.29
N TYR A 136 -3.92 10.73 10.53
CA TYR A 136 -4.34 11.41 9.30
C TYR A 136 -4.74 10.41 8.21
N ARG A 137 -5.93 10.59 7.64
CA ARG A 137 -6.36 9.82 6.46
C ARG A 137 -5.44 10.15 5.28
N PRO A 138 -4.83 9.16 4.59
CA PRO A 138 -3.88 9.41 3.50
C PRO A 138 -4.40 10.38 2.43
N ALA A 139 -5.65 10.22 1.99
CA ALA A 139 -6.26 11.10 0.99
C ALA A 139 -6.34 12.58 1.42
N ALA A 140 -6.70 12.85 2.69
CA ALA A 140 -6.76 14.21 3.22
C ALA A 140 -5.35 14.81 3.36
N TYR A 141 -4.38 14.01 3.79
CA TYR A 141 -2.99 14.45 3.88
C TYR A 141 -2.36 14.74 2.50
N MET A 142 -2.64 13.90 1.50
CA MET A 142 -2.24 14.14 0.10
C MET A 142 -2.82 15.45 -0.44
N GLU A 143 -4.06 15.81 -0.09
CA GLU A 143 -4.66 17.09 -0.45
C GLU A 143 -3.93 18.28 0.20
N ILE A 144 -3.57 18.16 1.49
CA ILE A 144 -2.78 19.17 2.21
C ILE A 144 -1.41 19.37 1.54
N LEU A 145 -0.69 18.29 1.25
CA LEU A 145 0.60 18.35 0.55
C LEU A 145 0.46 18.95 -0.86
N PHE A 146 -0.60 18.60 -1.60
CA PHE A 146 -0.84 19.16 -2.92
C PHE A 146 -1.10 20.68 -2.86
N LYS A 147 -1.94 21.15 -1.92
CA LYS A 147 -2.17 22.59 -1.68
C LYS A 147 -0.89 23.31 -1.24
N GLN A 148 -0.04 22.68 -0.44
CA GLN A 148 1.27 23.23 -0.04
C GLN A 148 2.25 23.34 -1.23
N LEU A 149 2.22 22.40 -2.16
CA LEU A 149 3.15 22.35 -3.31
C LEU A 149 2.72 23.20 -4.51
N PHE A 150 1.40 23.33 -4.76
CA PHE A 150 0.84 23.98 -5.95
C PHE A 150 -0.01 25.22 -5.63
N GLY A 151 -0.28 25.50 -4.35
CA GLY A 151 -1.22 26.55 -3.95
C GLY A 151 -2.66 26.24 -4.38
N TYR A 152 -3.47 27.30 -4.52
CA TYR A 152 -4.86 27.23 -4.98
C TYR A 152 -5.02 27.60 -6.47
N SER A 153 -3.92 27.94 -7.15
CA SER A 153 -3.89 28.33 -8.56
C SER A 153 -2.98 27.38 -9.34
N PRO A 154 -3.51 26.57 -10.26
CA PRO A 154 -2.71 25.56 -10.96
C PRO A 154 -1.89 26.22 -12.08
N ASP A 155 -0.81 26.91 -11.73
CA ASP A 155 0.16 27.38 -12.72
C ASP A 155 0.95 26.19 -13.28
N ILE A 156 0.91 26.05 -14.60
CA ILE A 156 0.85 24.73 -15.24
C ILE A 156 2.24 24.06 -15.40
N ALA A 157 2.26 22.74 -15.14
CA ALA A 157 3.20 21.72 -15.65
C ALA A 157 4.65 21.57 -15.13
N ASN A 158 5.22 22.40 -14.25
CA ASN A 158 6.61 22.16 -13.78
C ASN A 158 6.76 21.34 -12.48
N GLY A 159 5.86 21.48 -11.49
CA GLY A 159 6.05 20.83 -10.17
C GLY A 159 6.00 19.30 -10.19
N LEU A 160 5.15 18.70 -11.04
CA LEU A 160 5.00 17.23 -11.14
C LEU A 160 6.16 16.53 -11.86
N ARG A 161 7.15 17.26 -12.41
CA ARG A 161 8.42 16.66 -12.90
C ARG A 161 9.25 16.09 -11.74
N ASN A 162 9.01 16.51 -10.50
CA ASN A 162 9.73 16.03 -9.34
C ASN A 162 9.36 14.58 -9.00
N SER A 163 10.25 13.67 -9.40
CA SER A 163 10.15 12.23 -9.11
C SER A 163 9.89 11.89 -7.63
N LEU A 164 10.36 12.73 -6.69
CA LEU A 164 10.12 12.58 -5.25
C LEU A 164 8.63 12.71 -4.88
N ILE A 165 7.92 13.73 -5.36
CA ILE A 165 6.48 13.92 -5.08
C ILE A 165 5.69 12.71 -5.59
N LYS A 166 5.98 12.24 -6.81
CA LYS A 166 5.36 11.02 -7.37
C LYS A 166 5.67 9.78 -6.52
N LYS A 167 6.90 9.65 -6.00
CA LYS A 167 7.28 8.57 -5.09
C LYS A 167 6.51 8.66 -3.75
N ARG A 168 6.39 9.85 -3.12
CA ARG A 168 5.64 10.08 -1.87
C ARG A 168 4.17 9.69 -2.01
N LEU A 169 3.48 10.25 -3.00
CA LEU A 169 2.07 9.94 -3.29
C LEU A 169 1.85 8.44 -3.59
N LYS A 170 2.77 7.81 -4.33
CA LYS A 170 2.73 6.36 -4.55
C LYS A 170 2.94 5.59 -3.24
N MET A 171 3.87 5.99 -2.38
CA MET A 171 4.16 5.29 -1.12
C MET A 171 2.94 5.32 -0.18
N MET A 172 2.32 6.49 0.01
CA MET A 172 1.11 6.64 0.85
C MET A 172 -0.10 5.83 0.36
N THR A 173 -0.18 5.55 -0.94
CA THR A 173 -1.28 4.80 -1.57
C THR A 173 -0.98 3.33 -1.83
N THR A 174 0.26 2.88 -1.56
CA THR A 174 0.68 1.49 -1.82
C THR A 174 0.60 0.66 -0.54
N GLU A 175 -0.27 -0.34 -0.55
CA GLU A 175 -0.33 -1.35 0.50
C GLU A 175 1.02 -2.06 0.71
N ARG A 176 1.49 -2.13 1.95
CA ARG A 176 2.81 -2.68 2.29
C ARG A 176 2.82 -4.21 2.17
N LYS A 177 3.47 -4.74 1.15
CA LYS A 177 3.77 -6.18 1.07
C LYS A 177 4.80 -6.58 2.14
N SER A 178 4.58 -7.72 2.81
CA SER A 178 5.51 -8.20 3.83
C SER A 178 6.85 -8.61 3.23
N ARG A 179 7.95 -8.04 3.75
CA ARG A 179 9.33 -8.39 3.36
C ARG A 179 9.68 -9.87 3.58
N TYR A 180 8.92 -10.56 4.43
CA TYR A 180 9.09 -11.99 4.71
C TYR A 180 8.14 -12.88 3.91
N ALA A 181 7.30 -12.35 3.00
CA ALA A 181 6.40 -13.16 2.20
C ALA A 181 7.14 -14.20 1.35
N LEU A 182 8.24 -13.80 0.70
CA LEU A 182 9.08 -14.70 -0.10
C LEU A 182 9.84 -15.72 0.78
N LEU A 183 10.36 -15.29 1.95
CA LEU A 183 11.01 -16.18 2.90
C LEU A 183 10.04 -17.22 3.48
N ARG A 184 8.79 -16.81 3.76
CA ARG A 184 7.72 -17.71 4.22
C ARG A 184 7.33 -18.72 3.14
N LEU A 185 7.23 -18.28 1.88
CA LEU A 185 7.00 -19.16 0.73
C LEU A 185 8.18 -20.13 0.49
N ALA A 186 9.41 -19.63 0.55
CA ALA A 186 10.61 -20.46 0.41
C ALA A 186 10.74 -21.50 1.53
N ALA A 187 10.25 -21.19 2.73
CA ALA A 187 10.19 -22.14 3.85
C ALA A 187 9.10 -23.22 3.69
N THR A 188 8.00 -22.96 2.99
CA THR A 188 6.94 -23.98 2.79
C THR A 188 7.33 -25.03 1.75
N VAL A 189 8.07 -24.68 0.70
CA VAL A 189 8.51 -25.61 -0.37
C VAL A 189 9.28 -26.85 0.14
N PRO A 190 10.31 -26.76 1.00
CA PRO A 190 11.00 -27.94 1.51
C PRO A 190 10.11 -28.75 2.47
N VAL A 191 9.18 -28.12 3.20
CA VAL A 191 8.24 -28.83 4.08
C VAL A 191 7.24 -29.66 3.27
N THR A 192 6.68 -29.10 2.19
CA THR A 192 5.76 -29.87 1.33
C THR A 192 6.49 -30.95 0.53
N LEU A 193 7.73 -30.69 0.07
CA LEU A 193 8.55 -31.68 -0.64
C LEU A 193 8.97 -32.84 0.27
N THR A 194 9.40 -32.56 1.51
CA THR A 194 9.75 -33.62 2.48
C THR A 194 8.54 -34.44 2.89
N LEU A 195 7.37 -33.81 3.06
CA LEU A 195 6.11 -34.52 3.27
C LEU A 195 5.77 -35.43 2.08
N LEU A 196 5.86 -34.91 0.84
CA LEU A 196 5.58 -35.67 -0.37
C LEU A 196 6.49 -36.91 -0.51
N VAL A 197 7.79 -36.75 -0.24
CA VAL A 197 8.76 -37.87 -0.27
C VAL A 197 8.48 -38.88 0.85
N ALA A 198 8.17 -38.43 2.07
CA ALA A 198 7.88 -39.32 3.19
C ALA A 198 6.64 -40.21 2.97
N PHE A 199 5.59 -39.69 2.32
CA PHE A 199 4.36 -40.42 2.04
C PHE A 199 4.33 -41.10 0.66
N GLY A 200 5.21 -40.72 -0.28
CA GLY A 200 5.23 -41.26 -1.65
C GLY A 200 5.91 -42.63 -1.81
N PHE A 201 6.76 -43.05 -0.85
CA PHE A 201 7.58 -44.26 -0.96
C PHE A 201 7.06 -45.48 -0.16
N THR A 202 5.80 -45.50 0.28
CA THR A 202 5.20 -46.65 1.00
C THR A 202 4.51 -47.67 0.10
N ALA A 203 4.80 -47.68 -1.20
CA ALA A 203 4.35 -48.72 -2.12
C ALA A 203 5.53 -49.62 -2.54
N LYS A 204 5.42 -50.91 -2.20
CA LYS A 204 6.24 -52.08 -2.64
C LYS A 204 7.33 -52.58 -1.69
N ALA A 205 6.90 -53.30 -0.64
CA ALA A 205 7.71 -54.26 0.11
C ALA A 205 6.82 -55.32 0.82
N ALA A 206 6.15 -56.21 0.06
CA ALA A 206 5.34 -57.31 0.62
C ALA A 206 5.10 -58.47 -0.39
N GLU A 207 6.13 -59.29 -0.60
CA GLU A 207 6.13 -60.64 -1.21
C GLU A 207 7.43 -61.28 -0.69
N GLU A 208 7.54 -62.47 -0.09
CA GLU A 208 6.81 -63.76 -0.17
C GLU A 208 6.48 -64.26 1.28
N ALA A 209 5.26 -64.72 1.65
CA ALA A 209 4.62 -66.05 1.52
C ALA A 209 5.13 -67.16 2.51
N PRO A 210 4.34 -68.20 2.91
CA PRO A 210 2.94 -68.54 2.55
C PRO A 210 1.99 -69.07 3.69
N GLN A 211 0.71 -69.29 3.32
CA GLN A 211 -0.33 -70.17 3.92
C GLN A 211 -0.93 -69.88 5.32
N GLN A 212 -2.25 -69.61 5.34
CA GLN A 212 -3.24 -70.68 5.57
C GLN A 212 -4.58 -70.35 4.87
N LYS A 213 -5.30 -71.38 4.39
CA LYS A 213 -6.62 -71.22 3.73
C LYS A 213 -7.72 -71.25 4.79
N GLU A 214 -8.73 -70.40 4.63
CA GLU A 214 -10.11 -70.84 4.85
C GLU A 214 -11.08 -70.11 3.92
N LYS A 215 -12.15 -70.79 3.53
CA LYS A 215 -13.07 -70.37 2.47
C LYS A 215 -14.51 -70.60 2.95
N SER A 216 -15.26 -69.52 3.15
CA SER A 216 -16.69 -69.58 3.43
C SER A 216 -17.40 -68.49 2.64
N ASP A 217 -18.12 -68.89 1.59
CA ASP A 217 -18.89 -68.01 0.73
C ASP A 217 -20.23 -67.58 1.38
N MET A 218 -20.84 -66.53 0.81
CA MET A 218 -22.30 -66.26 0.68
C MET A 218 -23.10 -65.39 1.69
N ILE A 219 -23.88 -64.47 1.08
CA ILE A 219 -25.20 -63.91 1.48
C ILE A 219 -25.14 -62.89 2.65
N PHE A 220 -25.73 -61.68 2.64
CA PHE A 220 -26.73 -60.97 1.79
C PHE A 220 -26.36 -59.45 1.82
N SER A 221 -26.88 -58.48 1.03
CA SER A 221 -27.92 -58.42 -0.01
C SER A 221 -27.71 -57.19 -0.92
N GLN A 222 -28.64 -56.89 -1.84
CA GLN A 222 -28.73 -55.64 -2.62
C GLN A 222 -29.65 -54.60 -1.96
N VAL A 223 -29.39 -53.32 -2.23
CA VAL A 223 -30.45 -52.32 -2.49
C VAL A 223 -30.03 -51.46 -3.68
N ASP A 224 -30.59 -51.76 -4.85
CA ASP A 224 -30.63 -50.82 -5.98
C ASP A 224 -31.72 -49.78 -5.73
N ASN A 225 -31.41 -48.49 -5.90
CA ASN A 225 -32.24 -47.59 -6.71
C ASN A 225 -31.57 -46.23 -6.96
N THR A 226 -31.23 -46.01 -8.22
CA THR A 226 -30.80 -44.73 -8.80
C THR A 226 -32.00 -43.76 -8.87
N PRO A 227 -31.78 -42.44 -8.79
CA PRO A 227 -31.76 -41.68 -10.04
C PRO A 227 -30.48 -40.85 -10.21
N GLN A 228 -29.94 -40.84 -11.42
CA GLN A 228 -28.86 -39.91 -11.77
C GLN A 228 -29.42 -38.49 -11.76
N ILE A 229 -28.82 -37.62 -10.97
CA ILE A 229 -28.84 -36.18 -11.19
C ILE A 229 -27.40 -35.82 -11.51
N GLU A 230 -27.15 -35.40 -12.75
CA GLU A 230 -25.83 -34.90 -13.16
C GLU A 230 -25.52 -33.62 -12.38
N ALA A 231 -24.68 -33.73 -11.36
CA ALA A 231 -24.04 -32.58 -10.73
C ALA A 231 -22.86 -32.13 -11.60
N PRO A 232 -22.65 -30.81 -11.80
CA PRO A 232 -21.69 -30.30 -12.75
C PRO A 232 -20.23 -30.58 -12.34
N THR A 233 -19.36 -30.58 -13.34
CA THR A 233 -17.91 -30.77 -13.20
C THR A 233 -17.22 -29.72 -12.31
N PRO A 234 -16.06 -30.05 -11.71
CA PRO A 234 -15.55 -29.33 -10.53
C PRO A 234 -15.05 -27.91 -10.81
N ASP A 235 -15.21 -27.03 -9.81
CA ASP A 235 -14.66 -25.68 -9.79
C ASP A 235 -13.12 -25.69 -9.96
N GLU A 236 -12.63 -25.11 -11.06
CA GLU A 236 -11.31 -24.48 -11.05
C GLU A 236 -11.34 -23.27 -10.09
N ALA A 237 -10.20 -22.95 -9.48
CA ALA A 237 -10.11 -21.83 -8.54
C ALA A 237 -10.57 -20.52 -9.21
N PRO A 238 -11.51 -19.77 -8.61
CA PRO A 238 -12.19 -18.67 -9.29
C PRO A 238 -11.22 -17.55 -9.64
N PHE A 239 -11.23 -17.13 -10.90
CA PHE A 239 -10.34 -16.09 -11.42
C PHE A 239 -10.59 -14.75 -10.75
N LYS A 240 -9.56 -13.90 -10.73
CA LYS A 240 -9.73 -12.48 -10.38
C LYS A 240 -10.19 -11.71 -11.61
N GLY A 241 -10.89 -10.59 -11.38
CA GLY A 241 -11.43 -9.78 -12.49
C GLY A 241 -10.38 -9.26 -13.49
N ASN A 242 -9.09 -9.22 -13.14
CA ASN A 242 -7.99 -8.86 -14.06
C ASN A 242 -7.40 -10.05 -14.85
N GLU A 243 -7.99 -11.24 -14.74
CA GLU A 243 -7.53 -12.51 -15.32
C GLU A 243 -8.54 -13.11 -16.33
N VAL A 244 -9.62 -12.37 -16.64
CA VAL A 244 -10.71 -12.75 -17.56
C VAL A 244 -10.87 -11.74 -18.69
N ASP A 245 -11.35 -12.20 -19.85
CA ASP A 245 -11.54 -11.36 -21.04
C ASP A 245 -12.83 -10.53 -20.96
N VAL A 246 -13.88 -11.11 -20.37
CA VAL A 246 -15.17 -10.45 -20.14
C VAL A 246 -15.58 -10.62 -18.68
N MET A 247 -15.81 -9.50 -18.00
CA MET A 247 -16.34 -9.48 -16.64
C MET A 247 -17.79 -9.99 -16.57
N PRO A 248 -18.17 -10.72 -15.51
CA PRO A 248 -19.57 -11.01 -15.21
C PRO A 248 -20.44 -9.74 -15.15
N LYS A 249 -21.70 -9.85 -15.59
CA LYS A 249 -22.65 -8.73 -15.68
C LYS A 249 -23.88 -8.96 -14.83
N PHE A 250 -24.33 -7.91 -14.15
CA PHE A 250 -25.58 -7.92 -13.38
C PHE A 250 -26.66 -7.16 -14.16
N GLY A 251 -27.58 -7.91 -14.78
CA GLY A 251 -28.56 -7.36 -15.71
C GLY A 251 -27.87 -6.63 -16.87
N ASN A 252 -28.14 -5.33 -17.00
CA ASN A 252 -27.60 -4.51 -18.10
C ASN A 252 -26.26 -3.84 -17.79
N GLY A 253 -25.67 -4.06 -16.60
CA GLY A 253 -24.41 -3.44 -16.16
C GLY A 253 -23.50 -4.42 -15.41
N GLY A 254 -22.66 -3.92 -14.51
CA GLY A 254 -21.73 -4.74 -13.74
C GLY A 254 -21.90 -4.57 -12.22
N LEU A 255 -20.77 -4.53 -11.52
CA LEU A 255 -20.72 -4.34 -10.06
C LEU A 255 -21.35 -3.00 -9.62
N ASP A 256 -21.38 -2.00 -10.48
CA ASP A 256 -22.01 -0.69 -10.27
C ASP A 256 -23.54 -0.81 -10.11
N VAL A 257 -24.20 -1.49 -11.06
CA VAL A 257 -25.64 -1.76 -11.01
C VAL A 257 -25.96 -2.70 -9.84
N PHE A 258 -25.11 -3.68 -9.58
CA PHE A 258 -25.25 -4.56 -8.42
C PHE A 258 -25.14 -3.81 -7.09
N THR A 259 -24.19 -2.88 -6.95
CA THR A 259 -24.02 -2.07 -5.74
C THR A 259 -25.29 -1.24 -5.45
N ASN A 260 -25.87 -0.63 -6.49
CA ASN A 260 -27.14 0.10 -6.38
C ASN A 260 -28.31 -0.83 -5.99
N TRP A 261 -28.37 -2.03 -6.58
CA TRP A 261 -29.37 -3.05 -6.23
C TRP A 261 -29.24 -3.50 -4.76
N VAL A 262 -28.04 -3.76 -4.27
CA VAL A 262 -27.77 -4.08 -2.85
C VAL A 262 -28.22 -2.91 -1.96
N GLY A 263 -27.79 -1.68 -2.28
CA GLY A 263 -28.14 -0.48 -1.53
C GLY A 263 -29.65 -0.22 -1.45
N SER A 264 -30.40 -0.52 -2.51
CA SER A 264 -31.88 -0.41 -2.53
C SER A 264 -32.60 -1.42 -1.63
N ARG A 265 -31.93 -2.51 -1.25
CA ARG A 265 -32.47 -3.61 -0.43
C ARG A 265 -31.90 -3.64 0.99
N LEU A 266 -31.02 -2.70 1.30
CA LEU A 266 -30.28 -2.58 2.56
C LEU A 266 -31.18 -2.04 3.68
N LYS A 267 -31.51 -2.88 4.65
CA LYS A 267 -32.11 -2.47 5.91
C LYS A 267 -31.01 -2.10 6.88
N TYR A 268 -31.11 -0.92 7.48
CA TYR A 268 -30.17 -0.48 8.51
C TYR A 268 -30.57 -1.15 9.83
N PRO A 269 -29.70 -1.95 10.48
CA PRO A 269 -29.93 -2.42 11.84
C PRO A 269 -30.01 -1.23 12.80
N ASP A 270 -30.82 -1.35 13.85
CA ASP A 270 -31.05 -0.30 14.84
C ASP A 270 -29.91 -0.26 15.89
N ILE A 271 -28.70 0.06 15.41
CA ILE A 271 -27.48 0.18 16.21
C ILE A 271 -26.73 1.47 15.85
N ASN A 272 -26.26 2.20 16.86
CA ASN A 272 -25.55 3.47 16.69
C ASN A 272 -24.06 3.24 16.36
N VAL A 273 -23.79 2.55 15.26
CA VAL A 273 -22.44 2.21 14.79
C VAL A 273 -22.34 2.52 13.31
N GLU A 274 -21.39 3.37 12.91
CA GLU A 274 -21.05 3.58 11.50
C GLU A 274 -19.88 2.69 11.08
N GLY A 275 -19.81 2.32 9.80
CA GLY A 275 -18.62 1.67 9.25
C GLY A 275 -18.84 0.91 7.95
N MET A 276 -17.82 0.17 7.55
CA MET A 276 -17.75 -0.53 6.27
C MET A 276 -17.75 -2.04 6.46
N VAL A 277 -18.72 -2.72 5.84
CA VAL A 277 -18.69 -4.17 5.61
C VAL A 277 -17.93 -4.43 4.31
N LEU A 278 -16.97 -5.34 4.32
CA LEU A 278 -16.30 -5.84 3.12
C LEU A 278 -16.71 -7.30 2.91
N ALA A 279 -17.53 -7.55 1.90
CA ALA A 279 -17.94 -8.89 1.50
C ALA A 279 -17.13 -9.36 0.29
N GLN A 280 -16.75 -10.62 0.28
CA GLN A 280 -16.23 -11.36 -0.86
C GLN A 280 -17.31 -12.36 -1.31
N PHE A 281 -17.40 -12.63 -2.61
CA PHE A 281 -18.27 -13.67 -3.16
C PHE A 281 -17.77 -14.12 -4.54
N VAL A 282 -18.24 -15.28 -5.00
CA VAL A 282 -17.92 -15.85 -6.31
C VAL A 282 -19.16 -15.84 -7.19
N ILE A 283 -19.03 -15.30 -8.41
CA ILE A 283 -20.01 -15.53 -9.49
C ILE A 283 -19.52 -16.74 -10.27
N ARG A 284 -20.29 -17.83 -10.28
CA ARG A 284 -19.93 -19.07 -10.98
C ARG A 284 -20.17 -18.98 -12.48
N SER A 285 -19.63 -19.95 -13.22
CA SER A 285 -19.82 -20.13 -14.67
C SER A 285 -21.29 -20.32 -15.09
N ASP A 286 -22.19 -20.68 -14.17
CA ASP A 286 -23.65 -20.75 -14.38
C ASP A 286 -24.40 -19.44 -14.06
N GLY A 287 -23.67 -18.41 -13.64
CA GLY A 287 -24.19 -17.10 -13.23
C GLY A 287 -24.70 -17.01 -11.80
N THR A 288 -24.58 -18.06 -10.96
CA THR A 288 -25.00 -17.99 -9.55
C THR A 288 -23.98 -17.26 -8.68
N LEU A 289 -24.47 -16.50 -7.69
CA LEU A 289 -23.65 -15.89 -6.64
C LEU A 289 -23.55 -16.86 -5.46
N THR A 290 -22.33 -17.21 -5.10
CA THR A 290 -22.00 -18.24 -4.09
C THR A 290 -20.80 -17.81 -3.23
N ASP A 291 -20.42 -18.64 -2.26
CA ASP A 291 -19.17 -18.52 -1.50
C ASP A 291 -18.98 -17.13 -0.86
N ILE A 292 -20.04 -16.65 -0.20
CA ILE A 292 -20.12 -15.34 0.46
C ILE A 292 -19.30 -15.38 1.76
N GLU A 293 -18.27 -14.55 1.85
CA GLU A 293 -17.41 -14.39 3.03
C GLU A 293 -17.37 -12.93 3.47
N ILE A 294 -17.56 -12.66 4.77
CA ILE A 294 -17.45 -11.30 5.32
C ILE A 294 -16.03 -11.10 5.87
N LEU A 295 -15.17 -10.47 5.07
CA LEU A 295 -13.76 -10.22 5.39
C LEU A 295 -13.58 -9.17 6.49
N ARG A 296 -14.51 -8.22 6.61
CA ARG A 296 -14.52 -7.17 7.63
C ARG A 296 -15.94 -6.67 7.86
N SER A 297 -16.29 -6.40 9.12
CA SER A 297 -17.51 -5.68 9.50
C SER A 297 -17.30 -4.93 10.82
N PRO A 298 -17.95 -3.77 11.05
CA PRO A 298 -17.96 -3.13 12.37
C PRO A 298 -18.88 -3.83 13.38
N ASP A 299 -19.87 -4.61 12.93
CA ASP A 299 -20.78 -5.39 13.80
C ASP A 299 -21.38 -6.62 13.09
N GLN A 300 -21.81 -7.63 13.84
CA GLN A 300 -22.42 -8.85 13.30
C GLN A 300 -23.77 -8.61 12.61
N ALA A 301 -24.59 -7.65 13.07
CA ALA A 301 -25.88 -7.35 12.47
C ALA A 301 -25.74 -6.84 11.03
N PHE A 302 -24.72 -6.02 10.74
CA PHE A 302 -24.41 -5.61 9.38
C PHE A 302 -23.92 -6.77 8.51
N SER A 303 -23.10 -7.68 9.08
CA SER A 303 -22.65 -8.90 8.39
C SER A 303 -23.83 -9.79 7.97
N GLN A 304 -24.80 -9.98 8.87
CA GLN A 304 -26.01 -10.77 8.62
C GLN A 304 -26.86 -10.15 7.52
N GLU A 305 -27.11 -8.84 7.57
CA GLU A 305 -27.92 -8.16 6.56
C GLU A 305 -27.28 -8.20 5.16
N VAL A 306 -25.97 -7.94 5.07
CA VAL A 306 -25.24 -8.04 3.79
C VAL A 306 -25.30 -9.47 3.24
N THR A 307 -25.04 -10.47 4.08
CA THR A 307 -25.11 -11.89 3.68
C THR A 307 -26.52 -12.26 3.20
N ARG A 308 -27.57 -11.80 3.90
CA ARG A 308 -28.98 -12.01 3.54
C ARG A 308 -29.29 -11.44 2.15
N ILE A 309 -28.79 -10.25 1.81
CA ILE A 309 -29.05 -9.63 0.51
C ILE A 309 -28.30 -10.36 -0.60
N LEU A 310 -27.00 -10.63 -0.41
CA LEU A 310 -26.17 -11.33 -1.40
C LEU A 310 -26.72 -12.73 -1.72
N SER A 311 -27.19 -13.46 -0.69
CA SER A 311 -27.85 -14.77 -0.84
C SER A 311 -29.17 -14.73 -1.64
N THR A 312 -29.72 -13.53 -1.89
CA THR A 312 -30.92 -13.32 -2.74
C THR A 312 -30.61 -12.69 -4.09
N SER A 313 -29.34 -12.70 -4.52
CA SER A 313 -28.93 -12.20 -5.84
C SER A 313 -29.60 -12.99 -6.96
N PRO A 314 -30.22 -12.32 -7.95
CA PRO A 314 -30.52 -12.90 -9.24
C PRO A 314 -29.26 -13.49 -9.90
N ARG A 315 -29.46 -14.38 -10.87
CA ARG A 315 -28.37 -14.87 -11.71
C ARG A 315 -27.76 -13.72 -12.53
N TRP A 316 -26.45 -13.74 -12.62
CA TRP A 316 -25.62 -12.87 -13.42
C TRP A 316 -25.40 -13.50 -14.80
N THR A 317 -24.97 -12.70 -15.77
CA THR A 317 -24.25 -13.23 -16.92
C THR A 317 -22.83 -13.60 -16.44
N PRO A 318 -22.36 -14.84 -16.65
CA PRO A 318 -21.03 -15.28 -16.19
C PRO A 318 -19.90 -14.52 -16.90
N GLY A 319 -18.70 -14.66 -16.35
CA GLY A 319 -17.47 -14.11 -16.95
C GLY A 319 -16.97 -15.04 -18.05
N ILE A 320 -16.24 -14.49 -19.02
CA ILE A 320 -15.69 -15.27 -20.14
C ILE A 320 -14.17 -15.16 -20.11
N LYS A 321 -13.51 -16.29 -20.30
CA LYS A 321 -12.06 -16.38 -20.52
C LYS A 321 -11.78 -17.41 -21.60
N GLU A 322 -10.97 -17.06 -22.60
CA GLU A 322 -10.60 -17.92 -23.72
C GLU A 322 -11.80 -18.50 -24.51
N GLY A 323 -12.96 -17.85 -24.38
CA GLY A 323 -14.24 -18.25 -25.00
C GLY A 323 -15.17 -19.08 -24.11
N GLU A 324 -14.72 -19.52 -22.92
CA GLU A 324 -15.51 -20.34 -22.00
C GLU A 324 -16.04 -19.54 -20.80
N ASN A 325 -17.17 -19.98 -20.23
CA ASN A 325 -17.75 -19.37 -19.03
C ASN A 325 -16.96 -19.79 -17.78
N VAL A 326 -16.46 -18.83 -17.00
CA VAL A 326 -15.60 -19.09 -15.85
C VAL A 326 -16.14 -18.46 -14.55
N SER A 327 -15.78 -19.07 -13.42
CA SER A 327 -16.05 -18.56 -12.08
C SER A 327 -15.12 -17.38 -11.75
N VAL A 328 -15.66 -16.29 -11.19
CA VAL A 328 -14.91 -15.04 -10.91
C VAL A 328 -15.20 -14.52 -9.50
N THR A 329 -14.14 -14.16 -8.77
CA THR A 329 -14.22 -13.61 -7.41
C THR A 329 -14.40 -12.08 -7.43
N PHE A 330 -15.33 -11.57 -6.63
CA PHE A 330 -15.55 -10.14 -6.39
C PHE A 330 -15.36 -9.77 -4.92
N MET A 331 -15.05 -8.50 -4.68
CA MET A 331 -15.15 -7.84 -3.38
C MET A 331 -16.10 -6.65 -3.49
N LEU A 332 -17.01 -6.51 -2.53
CA LEU A 332 -18.00 -5.44 -2.44
C LEU A 332 -17.89 -4.73 -1.09
N PRO A 333 -17.38 -3.48 -1.04
CA PRO A 333 -17.47 -2.63 0.14
C PRO A 333 -18.86 -1.99 0.25
N ILE A 334 -19.48 -2.10 1.43
CA ILE A 334 -20.79 -1.51 1.74
C ILE A 334 -20.62 -0.62 2.97
N GLU A 335 -20.92 0.67 2.81
CA GLU A 335 -20.79 1.68 3.86
C GLU A 335 -22.14 1.94 4.54
N PHE A 336 -22.22 1.70 5.85
CA PHE A 336 -23.35 2.06 6.69
C PHE A 336 -23.05 3.40 7.39
N LYS A 337 -23.93 4.39 7.15
CA LYS A 337 -23.91 5.72 7.77
C LYS A 337 -25.08 5.87 8.74
N SER A 338 -24.90 6.67 9.78
CA SER A 338 -25.94 6.97 10.76
C SER A 338 -27.13 7.64 10.08
N THR A 339 -28.32 7.22 10.47
CA THR A 339 -29.61 7.62 9.88
C THR A 339 -29.98 9.08 10.18
N GLU A 340 -29.30 9.76 11.11
CA GLU A 340 -29.58 11.16 11.48
C GLU A 340 -29.48 12.16 10.31
N LYS A 341 -28.78 11.84 9.21
CA LYS A 341 -28.65 12.71 8.03
C LYS A 341 -29.64 12.46 6.90
N ARG A 342 -30.64 11.58 7.05
CA ARG A 342 -31.68 11.33 6.02
C ARG A 342 -33.05 11.96 6.29
N ALA A 343 -33.23 12.65 7.41
CA ALA A 343 -34.45 13.41 7.70
C ALA A 343 -34.24 14.92 7.47
N LYS A 344 -34.21 15.35 6.20
CA LYS A 344 -34.39 16.76 5.82
C LYS A 344 -34.89 16.92 4.40
#